data_AF-D6PC87-F1
#
_entry.id   AF-D6PC87-F1
#
_cell.length_a   1.000
_cell.length_b   1.000
_cell.length_c   1.000
_cell.angle_alpha   90.00
_cell.angle_beta   90.00
_cell.angle_gamma   90.00
#
_symmetry.space_group_name_H-M   'P 1'
#
loop_
_entity.id
_entity.type
_entity.pdbx_description
1 polymer ?
#
loop_
_entity_poly.entity_id
_entity_poly.type
_entity_poly.pdbx_seq_one_letter_code
_entity_poly.pdbx_strand_id
1 'polypeptide(L)'
;MKTKAYNLVNSVDQEEMDAGLLAETYSVEAKDGKAVQLPDAFTSQIREDLVRSAVLASRANRRQSYGHRAHSGKRSPQPGMKHSVEWWARGEESPES
;
A
#
# COMPACT_ATOMS: atom_id res chain seq x y z
N MET A 1 5.85 32.43 -5.75
CA MET A 1 7.02 32.29 -6.66
C MET A 1 6.49 32.00 -8.06
N LYS A 2 7.04 32.62 -9.13
CA LYS A 2 6.64 32.31 -10.51
C LYS A 2 7.48 31.15 -11.03
N THR A 3 6.85 30.11 -11.55
CA THR A 3 7.52 28.90 -12.05
C THR A 3 7.29 28.73 -13.55
N LYS A 4 8.34 28.34 -14.28
CA LYS A 4 8.23 27.98 -15.69
C LYS A 4 7.51 26.64 -15.79
N ALA A 5 6.43 26.59 -16.56
CA ALA A 5 5.76 25.34 -16.89
C ALA A 5 6.36 24.80 -18.19
N TYR A 6 6.64 23.50 -18.25
CA TYR A 6 7.05 22.82 -19.47
C TYR A 6 5.89 21.93 -19.94
N ASN A 7 5.54 22.04 -21.21
CA ASN A 7 4.54 21.19 -21.85
C ASN A 7 5.26 20.08 -22.60
N LEU A 8 4.93 18.83 -22.29
CA LEU A 8 5.43 17.68 -23.03
C LEU A 8 4.54 17.45 -24.25
N VAL A 9 5.12 17.46 -25.44
CA VAL A 9 4.43 17.13 -26.69
C VAL A 9 5.02 15.81 -27.20
N ASN A 10 4.17 14.81 -27.31
CA ASN A 10 4.53 13.50 -27.85
C ASN A 10 4.08 13.44 -29.33
N SER A 11 5.01 13.21 -30.24
CA SER A 11 4.75 12.96 -31.65
C SER A 11 5.08 11.50 -31.96
N VAL A 12 4.16 10.85 -32.67
CA VAL A 12 4.33 9.49 -33.17
C VAL A 12 4.27 9.58 -34.68
N ASP A 13 5.41 9.31 -35.32
CA ASP A 13 5.50 9.26 -36.78
C ASP A 13 5.46 7.78 -37.19
N GLN A 14 4.43 7.42 -37.95
CA GLN A 14 4.22 6.07 -38.46
C GLN A 14 4.49 6.06 -39.97
N GLU A 15 5.44 5.23 -40.41
CA GLU A 15 5.68 4.99 -41.83
C GLU A 15 4.86 3.78 -42.29
N GLU A 16 3.86 4.03 -43.14
CA GLU A 16 3.05 3.01 -43.81
C GLU A 16 3.49 2.87 -45.27
N MET A 17 3.66 1.62 -45.74
CA MET A 17 3.78 1.29 -47.16
C MET A 17 2.67 0.30 -47.53
N ASP A 18 2.42 0.08 -48.82
CA ASP A 18 1.33 -0.74 -49.40
C ASP A 18 1.14 -2.16 -48.82
N ALA A 19 2.03 -2.65 -47.95
CA ALA A 19 1.95 -3.95 -47.26
C ALA A 19 1.83 -3.89 -45.73
N GLY A 20 1.71 -2.71 -45.11
CA GLY A 20 1.52 -2.53 -43.65
C GLY A 20 2.49 -1.53 -42.98
N LEU A 21 2.38 -1.41 -41.65
CA LEU A 21 3.24 -0.55 -40.81
C LEU A 21 4.69 -1.06 -40.82
N LEU A 22 5.63 -0.20 -41.24
CA LEU A 22 7.06 -0.53 -41.34
C LEU A 22 7.85 -0.13 -40.09
N ALA A 23 7.58 1.05 -39.54
CA ALA A 23 8.24 1.56 -38.34
C ALA A 23 7.39 2.62 -37.64
N GLU A 24 7.48 2.65 -36.30
CA GLU A 24 6.90 3.70 -35.46
C GLU A 24 8.02 4.43 -34.73
N THR A 25 8.13 5.73 -34.92
CA THR A 25 9.09 6.57 -34.22
C THR A 25 8.35 7.42 -33.19
N TYR A 26 8.74 7.26 -31.93
CA TYR A 26 8.21 8.02 -30.80
C TYR A 26 9.18 9.14 -30.44
N SER A 27 8.74 10.39 -30.50
CA SER A 27 9.53 11.56 -30.10
C SER A 27 8.81 12.34 -29.01
N VAL A 28 9.52 12.67 -27.93
CA VAL A 28 9.01 13.47 -26.81
C VAL A 28 9.79 14.78 -26.74
N GLU A 29 9.12 15.89 -27.00
CA GLU A 29 9.69 17.23 -26.92
C GLU A 29 9.13 17.99 -25.72
N ALA A 30 9.99 18.71 -25.00
CA ALA A 30 9.58 19.64 -23.96
C ALA A 30 9.54 21.06 -24.52
N LYS A 31 8.34 21.65 -24.62
CA LYS A 31 8.13 23.03 -25.05
C LYS A 31 7.88 23.93 -23.85
N ASP A 32 8.43 25.15 -23.89
CA ASP A 32 8.18 26.14 -22.86
C ASP A 32 6.70 26.55 -22.87
N GLY A 33 6.03 26.31 -21.75
CA GLY A 33 4.66 26.73 -21.50
C GLY A 33 4.55 28.13 -20.90
N LYS A 34 3.32 28.57 -20.64
CA LYS A 34 3.05 29.83 -19.96
C LYS A 34 3.54 29.77 -18.50
N ALA A 35 4.12 30.86 -18.00
CA ALA A 35 4.50 30.95 -16.60
C ALA A 35 3.27 30.87 -15.69
N VAL A 36 3.25 29.91 -14.77
CA VAL A 36 2.15 29.70 -13.83
C VAL A 36 2.58 30.20 -12.45
N GLN A 37 1.64 30.82 -11.73
CA GLN A 37 1.85 31.20 -10.35
C GLN A 37 1.74 29.96 -9.46
N LEU A 38 2.79 29.69 -8.67
CA LEU A 38 2.78 28.58 -7.73
C LEU A 38 1.74 28.84 -6.61
N PRO A 39 0.81 27.90 -6.35
CA PRO A 39 -0.16 28.02 -5.26
C PRO A 39 0.49 28.12 -3.88
N ASP A 40 -0.21 28.74 -2.93
CA ASP A 40 0.27 29.01 -1.57
C ASP A 40 0.67 27.73 -0.80
N ALA A 41 0.02 26.60 -1.09
CA ALA A 41 0.32 25.30 -0.50
C ALA A 41 1.81 24.89 -0.64
N PHE A 42 2.48 25.28 -1.72
CA PHE A 42 3.90 24.97 -1.95
C PHE A 42 4.87 25.85 -1.17
N THR A 43 4.38 26.94 -0.57
CA THR A 43 5.16 27.80 0.32
C THR A 43 4.95 27.49 1.79
N SER A 44 4.01 26.59 2.10
CA SER A 44 3.75 26.16 3.47
C SER A 44 4.96 25.44 4.08
N GLN A 45 5.13 25.61 5.39
CA GLN A 45 6.20 24.96 6.12
C GLN A 45 5.98 23.44 6.14
N ILE A 46 7.00 22.69 5.72
CA ILE A 46 6.96 21.23 5.73
C ILE A 46 7.24 20.73 7.16
N ARG A 47 6.26 20.04 7.73
CA ARG A 47 6.34 19.39 9.04
C ARG A 47 6.38 17.88 8.89
N GLU A 48 7.58 17.33 8.76
CA GLU A 48 7.78 15.90 8.52
C GLU A 48 7.24 15.00 9.65
N ASP A 49 7.27 15.50 10.88
CA ASP A 49 6.70 14.85 12.07
C ASP A 49 5.19 14.60 11.91
N LEU A 50 4.44 15.64 11.54
CA LEU A 50 3.01 15.55 11.32
C LEU A 50 2.68 14.68 10.12
N VAL A 51 3.38 14.86 9.00
CA VAL A 51 3.18 14.05 7.79
C VAL A 51 3.38 12.57 8.10
N ARG A 52 4.47 12.23 8.80
CA ARG A 52 4.77 10.85 9.20
C ARG A 52 3.66 10.28 10.10
N SER A 53 3.22 11.03 11.12
CA SER A 53 2.13 10.57 12.00
C SER A 53 0.82 10.34 11.25
N ALA A 54 0.45 11.24 10.33
CA ALA A 54 -0.77 11.17 9.55
C ALA A 54 -0.76 9.98 8.59
N VAL A 55 0.37 9.74 7.91
CA VAL A 55 0.55 8.59 7.02
C VAL A 55 0.47 7.27 7.78
N LEU A 56 1.12 7.17 8.94
CA LEU A 56 1.08 5.97 9.77
C LEU A 56 -0.34 5.67 10.27
N ALA A 57 -1.05 6.69 10.76
CA ALA A 57 -2.45 6.54 11.19
C ALA A 57 -3.37 6.12 10.03
N SER A 58 -3.26 6.80 8.88
CA SER A 58 -4.03 6.45 7.67
C SER A 58 -3.74 5.03 7.18
N ARG A 59 -2.47 4.60 7.20
CA ARG A 59 -2.09 3.23 6.84
C ARG A 59 -2.66 2.21 7.81
N ALA A 60 -2.63 2.49 9.12
CA ALA A 60 -3.19 1.61 10.13
C ALA A 60 -4.70 1.43 9.96
N ASN A 61 -5.43 2.50 9.66
CA ASN A 61 -6.89 2.49 9.47
C ASN A 61 -7.34 1.67 8.25
N ARG A 62 -6.46 1.46 7.26
CA ARG A 62 -6.75 0.62 6.09
C ARG A 62 -6.50 -0.87 6.32
N ARG A 63 -5.94 -1.27 7.47
CA ARG A 63 -5.67 -2.68 7.76
C ARG A 63 -6.97 -3.40 8.08
N GLN A 64 -7.18 -4.57 7.48
CA GLN A 64 -8.21 -5.48 7.97
C GLN A 64 -7.80 -6.03 9.34
N SER A 65 -8.77 -6.12 10.25
CA SER A 65 -8.57 -6.79 11.53
C SER A 65 -8.28 -8.27 11.28
N TYR A 66 -7.12 -8.72 11.74
CA TYR A 66 -6.75 -10.14 11.77
C TYR A 66 -6.75 -10.65 13.21
N GLY A 67 -6.83 -11.96 13.38
CA GLY A 67 -6.94 -12.61 14.68
C GLY A 67 -8.35 -13.17 14.93
N HIS A 68 -8.54 -13.76 16.11
CA HIS A 68 -9.83 -14.36 16.46
C HIS A 68 -10.89 -13.24 16.52
N ARG A 69 -11.93 -13.33 15.68
CA ARG A 69 -13.01 -12.33 15.68
C ARG A 69 -13.64 -12.26 17.08
N ALA A 70 -13.82 -11.05 17.59
CA ALA A 70 -14.75 -10.83 18.70
C ALA A 70 -16.16 -11.16 18.18
N HIS A 71 -16.67 -12.33 18.57
CA HIS A 71 -18.06 -12.67 18.30
C HIS A 71 -18.93 -11.76 19.16
N SER A 72 -19.94 -11.14 18.53
CA SER A 72 -21.06 -10.51 19.22
C SER A 72 -21.71 -11.52 20.18
N GLY A 73 -21.25 -11.54 21.43
CA GLY A 73 -21.84 -12.30 22.54
C GLY A 73 -21.45 -13.79 22.70
N LYS A 74 -20.50 -14.37 21.93
CA LYS A 74 -20.09 -15.77 22.14
C LYS A 74 -18.57 -15.90 22.31
N ARG A 75 -18.13 -16.42 23.44
CA ARG A 75 -16.70 -16.61 23.80
C ARG A 75 -16.00 -17.41 22.70
N SER A 76 -14.96 -16.85 22.09
CA SER A 76 -14.13 -17.55 21.10
C SER A 76 -13.66 -18.90 21.65
N PRO A 77 -13.49 -19.95 20.83
CA PRO A 77 -12.70 -21.10 21.25
C PRO A 77 -11.30 -20.59 21.58
N GLN A 78 -10.95 -20.58 22.88
CA GLN A 78 -9.61 -20.19 23.28
C GLN A 78 -8.62 -21.13 22.58
N PRO A 79 -7.62 -20.60 21.85
CA PRO A 79 -6.57 -21.43 21.31
C PRO A 79 -5.96 -22.29 22.42
N GLY A 80 -5.87 -23.61 22.20
CA GLY A 80 -5.34 -24.57 23.17
C GLY A 80 -6.37 -25.23 24.10
N MET A 81 -7.66 -24.87 24.06
CA MET A 81 -8.70 -25.44 24.94
C MET A 81 -9.69 -26.39 24.23
N LYS A 82 -9.27 -27.00 23.11
CA LYS A 82 -10.10 -28.00 22.40
C LYS A 82 -10.06 -29.41 23.02
N HIS A 83 -9.17 -29.62 23.98
CA HIS A 83 -8.92 -30.91 24.59
C HIS A 83 -8.83 -30.73 26.11
N SER A 84 -9.47 -31.63 26.87
CA SER A 84 -9.22 -31.77 28.31
C SER A 84 -7.85 -32.40 28.49
N VAL A 85 -7.01 -31.78 29.30
CA VAL A 85 -5.69 -32.31 29.65
C VAL A 85 -5.70 -32.70 31.11
N GLU A 86 -5.41 -33.96 31.38
CA GLU A 86 -5.19 -34.49 32.73
C GLU A 86 -3.73 -34.95 32.82
N TRP A 87 -3.05 -34.56 33.90
CA TRP A 87 -1.68 -34.99 34.18
C TRP A 87 -1.71 -36.28 34.98
N TRP A 88 -0.90 -37.26 34.58
CA TRP A 88 -0.73 -38.49 35.34
C TRP A 88 0.03 -38.12 36.62
N ALA A 89 -0.61 -38.29 37.78
CA ALA A 89 0.05 -38.08 39.06
C ALA A 89 1.11 -39.16 39.28
N ARG A 90 2.18 -38.83 40.02
CA ARG A 90 3.22 -39.80 40.39
C ARG A 90 2.59 -40.91 41.23
N GLY A 91 2.44 -42.10 40.65
CA GLY A 91 1.78 -43.23 41.31
C GLY A 91 1.31 -44.35 40.38
N GLU A 92 1.29 -44.16 39.06
CA GLU A 92 1.08 -45.28 38.12
C GLU A 92 2.39 -46.05 37.89
N GLU A 93 2.80 -46.83 38.88
CA GLU A 93 3.65 -48.00 38.66
C GLU A 93 2.82 -49.23 39.02
N SER A 94 2.39 -49.99 38.01
CA SER A 94 1.73 -51.29 38.22
C SER A 94 2.71 -52.25 38.88
N PRO A 95 2.38 -52.87 40.03
CA PRO A 95 3.05 -54.09 40.45
C PRO A 95 2.39 -55.26 39.72
N GLU A 96 2.96 -55.66 38.58
CA GLU A 96 2.62 -56.91 37.90
C GLU A 96 3.66 -57.97 38.33
N SER A 97 3.25 -58.89 39.21
CA SER A 97 3.96 -60.13 39.56
C SER A 97 2.98 -61.26 39.83
#